data_AF-A0A3D2SIM6-F1
#
_entry.id   AF-A0A3D2SIM6-F1
#
_cell.length_a   1.000
_cell.length_b   1.000
_cell.length_c   1.000
_cell.angle_alpha   90.00
_cell.angle_beta   90.00
_cell.angle_gamma   90.00
#
_symmetry.space_group_name_H-M   'P 1'
#
loop_
_entity.id
_entity.type
_entity.pdbx_description
1 polymer ?
#
loop_
_entity_poly.entity_id
_entity_poly.type
_entity_poly.pdbx_seq_one_letter_code
_entity_poly.pdbx_strand_id
1 'polypeptide(L)'
;MKQLWLDVGNTRLKYWITDSDQIIEHAAELHLQSPADLLLGLIQHFKTQKLQQVGISSVQDQVNNLRIQTILSQLGIPVIFARVHEEYAGLR
;
A
#
# COMPACT_ATOMS: atom_id res chain seq x y z
N MET A 1 13.14 -10.34 -7.13
CA MET A 1 11.66 -10.33 -7.32
C MET A 1 11.14 -9.01 -6.83
N LYS A 2 10.33 -8.32 -7.65
CA LYS A 2 9.79 -6.99 -7.36
C LYS A 2 8.53 -7.02 -6.51
N GLN A 3 8.55 -6.32 -5.38
CA GLN A 3 7.45 -6.24 -4.42
C GLN A 3 7.09 -4.78 -4.16
N LEU A 4 5.79 -4.49 -4.06
CA LEU A 4 5.28 -3.20 -3.64
C LEU A 4 4.88 -3.25 -2.16
N TRP A 5 5.37 -2.29 -1.39
CA TRP A 5 5.02 -2.11 0.01
C TRP A 5 4.29 -0.78 0.18
N LEU A 6 3.13 -0.80 0.81
CA LEU A 6 2.29 0.39 1.04
C LEU A 6 2.09 0.63 2.54
N ASP A 7 2.35 1.85 2.99
CA ASP A 7 2.03 2.35 4.33
C ASP A 7 0.98 3.46 4.19
N VAL A 8 -0.28 3.14 4.52
CA VAL A 8 -1.43 4.01 4.35
C VAL A 8 -1.86 4.62 5.68
N GLY A 9 -1.40 5.85 5.92
CA GLY A 9 -1.75 6.67 7.07
C GLY A 9 -2.93 7.62 6.81
N ASN A 10 -3.42 8.23 7.89
CA ASN A 10 -4.50 9.24 7.82
C ASN A 10 -4.12 10.51 7.06
N THR A 11 -2.83 10.81 6.88
CA THR A 11 -2.35 12.06 6.26
C THR A 11 -1.41 11.82 5.07
N ARG A 12 -0.88 10.60 4.97
CA ARG A 12 0.19 10.30 4.03
C ARG A 12 0.08 8.86 3.57
N LEU A 13 0.33 8.65 2.28
CA LEU A 13 0.61 7.34 1.72
C LEU A 13 2.10 7.28 1.42
N LYS A 14 2.78 6.24 1.91
CA LYS A 14 4.16 5.95 1.51
C LYS A 14 4.18 4.64 0.75
N TYR A 15 5.12 4.54 -0.16
CA TYR A 15 5.37 3.28 -0.83
C TYR A 15 6.85 3.03 -1.07
N TRP A 16 7.17 1.75 -1.23
CA TRP A 16 8.48 1.27 -1.67
C TRP A 16 8.28 0.18 -2.71
N ILE A 17 9.08 0.22 -3.76
CA ILE A 17 9.29 -0.91 -4.65
C ILE A 17 10.65 -1.48 -4.30
N THR A 18 10.65 -2.76 -3.96
CA THR A 18 11.87 -3.52 -3.69
C THR A 18 12.12 -4.50 -4.80
N ASP A 19 13.36 -4.77 -5.16
CA ASP A 19 13.76 -5.95 -5.90
C ASP A 19 14.64 -6.81 -5.01
N SER A 20 14.10 -7.94 -4.56
CA SER A 20 14.71 -8.76 -3.49
C SER A 20 14.86 -7.90 -2.23
N ASP A 21 16.07 -7.67 -1.71
CA ASP A 21 16.30 -6.90 -0.48
C ASP A 21 16.66 -5.43 -0.71
N GLN A 22 16.65 -4.97 -1.97
CA GLN A 22 17.02 -3.61 -2.32
C GLN A 22 15.80 -2.76 -2.65
N ILE A 23 15.73 -1.57 -2.05
CA ILE A 23 14.75 -0.55 -2.44
C ILE A 23 15.21 0.05 -3.76
N ILE A 24 14.41 -0.11 -4.82
CA ILE A 24 14.68 0.45 -6.14
C ILE A 24 13.89 1.72 -6.41
N GLU A 25 12.79 1.94 -5.68
CA GLU A 25 11.97 3.12 -5.76
C GLU A 25 11.25 3.34 -4.43
N HIS A 26 11.06 4.60 -4.03
CA HIS A 26 10.21 4.94 -2.89
C HIS A 26 9.69 6.36 -3.00
N ALA A 27 8.49 6.59 -2.48
CA ALA A 27 7.96 7.94 -2.31
C ALA A 27 7.06 8.05 -1.09
N ALA A 28 6.78 9.29 -0.71
CA ALA A 28 5.95 9.64 0.41
C ALA A 28 5.09 10.83 0.01
N GLU A 29 3.81 10.59 -0.23
CA GLU A 29 2.89 11.58 -0.77
C GLU A 29 1.94 12.05 0.33
N LEU A 30 2.04 13.34 0.67
CA LEU A 30 1.05 14.03 1.48
C LEU A 30 -0.23 14.12 0.67
N HIS A 31 -1.34 13.66 1.25
CA HIS A 31 -2.62 13.70 0.55
C HIS A 31 -3.48 14.85 1.09
N LEU A 32 -4.06 15.62 0.17
CA LEU A 32 -5.19 16.54 0.44
C LEU A 32 -6.54 15.84 0.17
N GLN A 33 -6.49 14.65 -0.43
CA GLN A 33 -7.60 13.82 -0.89
C GLN A 33 -7.54 12.45 -0.20
N SER A 34 -8.59 11.63 -0.28
CA SER A 34 -8.56 10.32 0.40
C SER A 34 -7.40 9.43 -0.11
N PRO A 35 -6.80 8.56 0.73
CA PRO A 35 -5.72 7.68 0.29
C PRO A 35 -6.09 6.79 -0.90
N ALA A 36 -7.36 6.42 -1.02
CA ALA A 36 -7.86 5.64 -2.14
C ALA A 36 -7.75 6.41 -3.48
N ASP A 37 -8.06 7.71 -3.47
CA ASP A 37 -8.01 8.53 -4.70
C ASP A 37 -6.56 8.75 -5.16
N LEU A 38 -5.65 8.97 -4.20
CA LEU A 38 -4.21 9.03 -4.47
C LEU A 38 -3.70 7.72 -5.08
N LEU A 39 -4.09 6.59 -4.50
CA LEU A 39 -3.71 5.27 -4.98
C LEU A 39 -4.24 4.99 -6.39
N LEU A 40 -5.44 5.49 -6.71
CA LEU A 40 -5.99 5.39 -8.06
C LEU A 40 -5.10 6.12 -9.09
N GLY A 41 -4.48 7.25 -8.73
CA GLY A 41 -3.51 7.94 -9.58
C GLY A 41 -2.22 7.14 -9.77
N LEU A 42 -1.75 6.44 -8.73
CA LEU A 42 -0.52 5.65 -8.75
C LEU A 42 -0.66 4.27 -9.40
N ILE A 43 -1.89 3.76 -9.58
CA ILE A 43 -2.11 2.39 -10.03
C ILE A 43 -1.50 2.10 -11.40
N GLN A 44 -1.52 3.08 -12.32
CA GLN A 44 -0.97 2.93 -13.66
C GLN A 44 0.55 2.84 -13.63
N HIS A 45 1.20 3.64 -12.78
CA HIS A 45 2.63 3.53 -12.55
C HIS A 45 2.98 2.12 -12.07
N PHE A 46 2.30 1.60 -11.04
CA PHE A 46 2.56 0.26 -10.51
C PHE A 46 2.34 -0.87 -11.52
N LYS A 47 1.39 -0.74 -12.45
CA LYS A 47 1.19 -1.73 -13.53
C LYS A 47 2.43 -1.88 -14.43
N THR A 48 3.21 -0.82 -14.62
CA THR A 48 4.42 -0.86 -15.46
C THR A 48 5.62 -1.53 -14.79
N GLN A 49 5.56 -1.72 -13.46
CA GLN A 49 6.72 -2.11 -12.66
C GLN A 49 6.99 -3.62 -12.62
N LYS A 50 6.10 -4.44 -13.20
CA LYS A 50 6.18 -5.93 -13.17
C LYS A 50 6.32 -6.47 -11.73
N LEU A 51 5.45 -6.01 -10.85
CA LEU A 51 5.37 -6.44 -9.45
C LEU A 51 4.84 -7.87 -9.35
N GLN A 52 5.27 -8.63 -8.34
CA GLN A 52 4.73 -9.97 -8.05
C GLN A 52 3.75 -9.99 -6.89
N GLN A 53 3.82 -9.01 -5.99
CA GLN A 53 2.97 -8.93 -4.80
C GLN A 53 2.88 -7.49 -4.29
N VAL A 54 1.77 -7.19 -3.59
CA VAL A 54 1.60 -6.00 -2.76
C VAL A 54 1.46 -6.40 -1.30
N GLY A 55 2.31 -5.86 -0.43
CA GLY A 55 2.10 -5.83 1.02
C GLY A 55 1.57 -4.47 1.44
N ILE A 56 0.56 -4.44 2.30
CA ILE A 56 -0.06 -3.18 2.75
C ILE A 56 -0.29 -3.17 4.27
N SER A 57 0.14 -2.08 4.91
CA SER A 57 -0.33 -1.66 6.24
C SER A 57 -1.25 -0.46 6.09
N SER A 58 -2.37 -0.46 6.80
CA SER A 58 -3.32 0.64 6.75
C SER A 58 -3.98 0.86 8.11
N VAL A 59 -4.08 2.13 8.51
CA VAL A 59 -4.86 2.59 9.67
C VAL A 59 -6.21 3.20 9.28
N GLN A 60 -6.60 3.08 8.00
CA GLN A 60 -7.89 3.58 7.52
C GLN A 60 -9.06 2.72 8.02
N ASP A 61 -10.27 3.28 7.94
CA ASP A 61 -11.49 2.54 8.22
C ASP A 61 -11.76 1.42 7.19
N GLN A 62 -12.71 0.55 7.50
CA GLN A 62 -13.08 -0.60 6.68
C GLN A 62 -13.54 -0.21 5.26
N VAL A 63 -14.27 0.91 5.13
CA VAL A 63 -14.81 1.36 3.84
C VAL A 63 -13.68 1.80 2.91
N ASN A 64 -12.74 2.59 3.44
CA ASN A 64 -11.57 3.03 2.71
C ASN A 64 -10.62 1.87 2.38
N ASN A 65 -10.41 0.93 3.31
CA ASN A 65 -9.60 -0.27 3.04
C ASN A 65 -10.20 -1.15 1.95
N LEU A 66 -11.53 -1.28 1.90
CA LEU A 66 -12.19 -2.01 0.82
C LEU A 66 -11.96 -1.32 -0.53
N ARG A 67 -12.09 0.00 -0.60
CA ARG A 67 -11.80 0.78 -1.82
C ARG A 67 -10.35 0.60 -2.26
N ILE A 68 -9.39 0.69 -1.33
CA ILE A 68 -7.97 0.46 -1.59
C ILE A 68 -7.74 -0.94 -2.17
N GLN A 69 -8.33 -1.98 -1.56
CA GLN A 69 -8.21 -3.34 -2.04
C GLN A 69 -8.79 -3.51 -3.46
N THR A 70 -9.92 -2.88 -3.77
CA THR A 70 -10.50 -2.88 -5.12
C THR A 70 -9.61 -2.19 -6.15
N ILE A 71 -8.89 -1.14 -5.77
CA ILE A 71 -7.94 -0.47 -6.67
C ILE A 71 -6.72 -1.39 -6.91
N LEU A 72 -6.16 -1.97 -5.85
CA LEU A 72 -4.98 -2.84 -5.95
C LEU A 72 -5.26 -4.15 -6.71
N SER A 73 -6.49 -4.68 -6.65
CA SER A 73 -6.84 -5.89 -7.40
C SER A 73 -6.69 -5.72 -8.92
N GLN A 74 -6.70 -4.49 -9.44
CA GLN A 74 -6.42 -4.19 -10.84
C GLN A 74 -4.99 -4.55 -11.28
N LEU A 75 -4.07 -4.77 -10.34
CA LEU A 75 -2.72 -5.24 -10.65
C LEU A 75 -2.69 -6.73 -11.04
N GLY A 76 -3.74 -7.49 -10.71
CA GLY A 76 -3.79 -8.93 -11.01
C GLY A 76 -2.78 -9.76 -10.22
N ILE A 77 -2.29 -9.24 -9.09
CA ILE A 77 -1.30 -9.88 -8.22
C ILE A 77 -1.83 -9.97 -6.78
N PRO A 78 -1.29 -10.87 -5.94
CA PRO A 78 -1.71 -11.00 -4.55
C PRO A 78 -1.51 -9.69 -3.76
N VAL A 79 -2.51 -9.35 -2.96
CA VAL A 79 -2.50 -8.21 -2.03
C VAL A 79 -2.64 -8.75 -0.61
N ILE A 80 -1.65 -8.48 0.25
CA ILE A 80 -1.59 -8.98 1.61
C ILE A 80 -1.67 -7.80 2.58
N PHE A 81 -2.74 -7.77 3.39
CA PHE A 81 -2.87 -6.83 4.49
C PHE A 81 -2.12 -7.31 5.71
N ALA A 82 -1.29 -6.43 6.28
CA ALA A 82 -0.74 -6.61 7.61
C ALA A 82 -1.88 -6.71 8.63
N ARG A 83 -1.80 -7.70 9.51
CA ARG A 83 -2.76 -7.86 10.60
C ARG A 83 -2.26 -7.13 11.83
N VAL A 84 -3.17 -6.43 12.50
CA VAL A 84 -2.88 -5.93 13.85
C VAL A 84 -2.81 -7.13 14.77
N HIS A 85 -1.66 -7.31 15.40
CA HIS A 85 -1.51 -8.27 16.48
C HIS A 85 -2.01 -7.60 17.76
N GLU A 86 -3.25 -7.89 18.15
CA GLU A 86 -3.90 -7.30 19.34
C GLU A 86 -3.06 -7.48 20.61
N GLU A 87 -2.25 -8.55 20.68
CA GLU A 87 -1.32 -8.82 21.77
C GLU A 87 -0.23 -7.74 21.98
N TYR A 88 0.04 -6.90 20.99
CA TYR A 88 0.96 -5.76 21.10
C TYR A 88 0.23 -4.40 21.17
N ALA A 89 -1.10 -4.39 21.13
CA ALA A 89 -1.87 -3.14 21.23
C ALA A 89 -1.79 -2.58 22.65
N GLY A 90 -1.10 -1.45 22.81
CA GLY A 90 -0.97 -0.77 24.10
C GLY A 90 0.29 -1.10 24.89
N LEU A 91 1.26 -1.83 24.31
CA LEU A 91 2.62 -1.86 24.84
C LEU A 91 3.18 -0.42 24.80
N ARG A 92 3.46 0.12 25.97
CA ARG A 92 4.08 1.43 26.19
C ARG A 92 5.54 1.25 26.56
#